data_AF-A0A2L0S212-F1
#
_entry.id   AF-A0A2L0S212-F1
#
_cell.length_a   1.000
_cell.length_b   1.000
_cell.length_c   1.000
_cell.angle_alpha   90.00
_cell.angle_beta   90.00
_cell.angle_gamma   90.00
#
_symmetry.space_group_name_H-M   'P 1'
#
loop_
_entity.id
_entity.type
_entity.pdbx_description
1 polymer ?
#
loop_
_entity_poly.entity_id
_entity_poly.type
_entity_poly.pdbx_seq_one_letter_code
_entity_poly.pdbx_strand_id
1 'polypeptide(L)'
;MSTDTSASDQALESYRESIQDAEKRVQELLEKVQCLERNQASQLINLKYELSKDILEQANAPITRATQALAFIISVLVVAGSALTYFISSNLQTTFETQMKQRVESWLSLESESSIASKTLDAYRTRALLDSYMIQLARRKARGESMVNLDFKKGDQNRLLTIIESRDADNADFFDALKLLSVARGGWAFGARNDSVSQRLRALFLDADFDINRKLYILEIMDRDEGLKPVAIGILKTAEQPQPFRFQAFKMLQNERLNSEGGALAHRYALEQLEAAQEPDHTLAVVQYLAKVDPFNPALMVFLQQLEKQPRAARITLRTAIAAGWISLLPHPYFQSIGDLDPANPPTDRVKLRRMIAENLSLAMADGLGLGVLESISAKPGLFLQFTHTSGSVAQVDFPLERLFEDTQLLSVLFKLEQAKGLDTFARFFNTVHRDEVVTSLRMVLPVEAFEPTQRQALGEQVEVSLKISPQGTAFYRWTDKNGDVHQQPLSGALEPQSIKVVYERDYLIFKAPDDGWMF
;
A
#
# COMPACT_ATOMS: atom_id res chain seq x y z
N MET A 1 39.10 15.06 -68.50
CA MET A 1 38.63 14.31 -67.31
C MET A 1 39.52 14.71 -66.15
N SER A 2 39.04 15.58 -65.26
CA SER A 2 39.60 15.88 -63.91
C SER A 2 38.79 17.02 -63.29
N THR A 3 37.61 16.73 -62.75
CA THR A 3 36.83 17.65 -61.87
C THR A 3 35.76 16.87 -61.10
N ASP A 4 36.13 15.83 -60.34
CA ASP A 4 35.18 15.18 -59.40
C ASP A 4 35.79 14.79 -58.04
N THR A 5 37.09 15.01 -57.84
CA THR A 5 37.76 14.74 -56.57
C THR A 5 37.59 15.85 -55.53
N SER A 6 37.35 17.12 -55.93
CA SER A 6 37.33 18.23 -54.97
C SER A 6 36.06 18.29 -54.11
N ALA A 7 34.92 17.81 -54.60
CA ALA A 7 33.67 17.79 -53.83
C ALA A 7 33.63 16.66 -52.80
N SER A 8 34.24 15.51 -53.13
CA SER A 8 34.40 14.40 -52.19
C SER A 8 35.39 14.73 -51.08
N ASP A 9 36.51 15.40 -51.39
CA ASP A 9 37.49 15.80 -50.38
C ASP A 9 36.92 16.86 -49.44
N GLN A 10 36.16 17.84 -49.95
CA GLN A 10 35.48 18.84 -49.10
C GLN A 10 34.42 18.23 -48.17
N ALA A 11 33.67 17.23 -48.64
CA ALA A 11 32.70 16.53 -47.81
C ALA A 11 33.38 15.68 -46.71
N LEU A 12 34.53 15.07 -47.03
CA LEU A 12 35.30 14.26 -46.08
C LEU A 12 36.01 15.13 -45.03
N GLU A 13 36.44 16.33 -45.42
CA GLU A 13 37.03 17.32 -44.53
C GLU A 13 35.98 17.91 -43.59
N SER A 14 34.80 18.25 -44.10
CA SER A 14 33.64 18.64 -43.28
C SER A 14 33.21 17.55 -42.29
N TYR A 15 33.29 16.27 -42.68
CA TYR A 15 32.97 15.15 -41.79
C TYR A 15 34.02 14.96 -40.70
N ARG A 16 35.31 15.16 -41.03
CA ARG A 16 36.40 15.12 -40.05
C ARG A 16 36.29 16.26 -39.06
N GLU A 17 35.95 17.46 -39.52
CA GLU A 17 35.69 18.61 -38.64
C GLU A 17 34.50 18.35 -37.72
N SER A 18 33.41 17.74 -38.21
CA SER A 18 32.26 17.41 -37.35
C SER A 18 32.58 16.33 -36.31
N ILE A 19 33.41 15.35 -36.67
CA ILE A 19 33.85 14.30 -35.73
C ILE A 19 34.77 14.90 -34.67
N GLN A 20 35.71 15.78 -35.06
CA GLN A 20 36.59 16.47 -34.12
C GLN A 20 35.80 17.40 -33.18
N ASP A 21 34.79 18.11 -33.68
CA ASP A 21 33.93 18.94 -32.83
C ASP A 21 33.08 18.09 -31.88
N ALA A 22 32.59 16.94 -32.33
CA ALA A 22 31.86 15.99 -31.49
C ALA A 22 32.75 15.39 -30.38
N GLU A 23 33.98 14.97 -30.71
CA GLU A 23 34.95 14.47 -29.73
C GLU A 23 35.30 15.53 -28.68
N LYS A 24 35.47 16.79 -29.12
CA LYS A 24 35.77 17.90 -28.22
C LYS A 24 34.61 18.21 -27.28
N ARG A 25 33.36 18.15 -27.77
CA ARG A 25 32.15 18.29 -26.94
C ARG A 25 31.99 17.13 -25.96
N VAL A 26 32.31 15.91 -26.35
CA VAL A 26 32.28 14.73 -25.47
C VAL A 26 33.36 14.84 -24.39
N GLN A 27 34.56 15.32 -24.72
CA GLN A 27 35.62 15.58 -23.74
C GLN A 27 35.23 16.71 -22.78
N GLU A 28 34.67 17.83 -23.26
CA GLU A 28 34.15 18.88 -22.37
C GLU A 28 33.03 18.39 -21.46
N LEU A 29 32.15 17.51 -21.95
CA LEU A 29 31.09 16.92 -21.13
C LEU A 29 31.65 15.94 -20.10
N LEU A 30 32.66 15.13 -20.46
CA LEU A 30 33.36 14.25 -19.53
C LEU A 30 34.11 15.04 -18.46
N GLU A 31 34.77 16.14 -18.82
CA GLU A 31 35.41 17.03 -17.86
C GLU A 31 34.40 17.74 -16.96
N LYS A 32 33.25 18.17 -17.50
CA LYS A 32 32.15 18.73 -16.69
C LYS A 32 31.53 17.69 -15.75
N VAL A 33 31.35 16.45 -16.21
CA VAL A 33 30.85 15.34 -15.37
C VAL A 33 31.88 14.97 -14.30
N GLN A 34 33.18 14.88 -14.64
CA GLN A 34 34.22 14.64 -13.63
C GLN A 34 34.39 15.81 -12.66
N CYS A 35 34.20 17.04 -13.12
CA CYS A 35 34.20 18.22 -12.27
C CYS A 35 32.97 18.22 -11.36
N LEU A 36 31.79 17.87 -11.88
CA LEU A 36 30.57 17.69 -11.09
C LEU A 36 30.68 16.53 -10.11
N GLU A 37 31.29 15.40 -10.48
CA GLU A 37 31.56 14.28 -9.58
C GLU A 37 32.58 14.66 -8.52
N ARG A 38 33.63 15.42 -8.86
CA ARG A 38 34.57 15.94 -7.85
C ARG A 38 33.92 16.97 -6.94
N ASN A 39 33.02 17.81 -7.47
CA ASN A 39 32.30 18.82 -6.70
C ASN A 39 31.18 18.19 -5.84
N GLN A 40 30.55 17.12 -6.32
CA GLN A 40 29.60 16.30 -5.56
C GLN A 40 30.31 15.39 -4.56
N ALA A 41 31.51 14.90 -4.85
CA ALA A 41 32.33 14.13 -3.92
C ALA A 41 32.95 15.03 -2.85
N SER A 42 33.36 16.25 -3.18
CA SER A 42 33.81 17.25 -2.21
C SER A 42 32.64 17.78 -1.38
N GLN A 43 31.46 17.96 -1.97
CA GLN A 43 30.22 18.22 -1.23
C GLN A 43 29.80 17.02 -0.40
N LEU A 44 29.95 15.77 -0.86
CA LEU A 44 29.68 14.57 -0.06
C LEU A 44 30.69 14.41 1.06
N ILE A 45 31.95 14.78 0.87
CA ILE A 45 32.97 14.71 1.91
C ILE A 45 32.78 15.86 2.90
N ASN A 46 32.46 17.08 2.45
CA ASN A 46 32.13 18.20 3.35
C ASN A 46 30.80 17.98 4.06
N LEU A 47 29.78 17.42 3.41
CA LEU A 47 28.49 17.08 4.00
C LEU A 47 28.61 15.85 4.89
N LYS A 48 29.52 14.91 4.60
CA LYS A 48 29.88 13.80 5.50
C LYS A 48 30.78 14.26 6.64
N TYR A 49 31.56 15.33 6.46
CA TYR A 49 32.37 15.95 7.51
C TYR A 49 31.51 16.84 8.41
N GLU A 50 30.58 17.63 7.85
CA GLU A 50 29.55 18.39 8.56
C GLU A 50 28.52 17.46 9.20
N LEU A 51 28.04 16.40 8.53
CA LEU A 51 27.26 15.34 9.20
C LEU A 51 28.11 14.64 10.25
N SER A 52 29.39 14.35 10.01
CA SER A 52 30.21 13.70 11.06
C SER A 52 30.43 14.64 12.23
N LYS A 53 30.51 15.95 12.00
CA LYS A 53 30.70 16.97 13.02
C LYS A 53 29.40 17.25 13.76
N ASP A 54 28.26 17.31 13.08
CA ASP A 54 26.92 17.40 13.69
C ASP A 54 26.54 16.09 14.39
N ILE A 55 26.93 14.92 13.86
CA ILE A 55 26.74 13.62 14.52
C ILE A 55 27.74 13.47 15.67
N LEU A 56 28.98 13.98 15.59
CA LEU A 56 29.91 14.01 16.73
C LEU A 56 29.53 15.08 17.76
N GLU A 57 28.94 16.22 17.38
CA GLU A 57 28.43 17.25 18.29
C GLU A 57 27.08 16.83 18.89
N GLN A 58 26.22 16.09 18.16
CA GLN A 58 24.99 15.48 18.70
C GLN A 58 25.24 14.16 19.44
N ALA A 59 26.33 13.42 19.17
CA ALA A 59 26.77 12.29 19.98
C ALA A 59 27.63 12.73 21.18
N ASN A 60 28.30 13.89 21.09
CA ASN A 60 28.94 14.51 22.25
C ASN A 60 27.99 15.36 23.06
N ALA A 61 26.89 15.94 22.54
CA ALA A 61 25.90 16.64 23.36
C ALA A 61 25.37 15.80 24.54
N PRO A 62 25.08 14.49 24.40
CA PRO A 62 24.72 13.61 25.51
C PRO A 62 25.90 13.31 26.45
N ILE A 63 27.12 13.16 25.93
CA ILE A 63 28.34 13.02 26.76
C ILE A 63 28.63 14.33 27.51
N THR A 64 28.39 15.48 26.88
CA THR A 64 28.60 16.83 27.42
C THR A 64 27.55 17.15 28.46
N ARG A 65 26.29 16.75 28.25
CA ARG A 65 25.20 16.81 29.24
C ARG A 65 25.42 15.83 30.39
N ALA A 66 25.94 14.63 30.12
CA ALA A 66 26.33 13.69 31.17
C ALA A 66 27.51 14.24 31.98
N THR A 67 28.55 14.79 31.34
CA THR A 67 29.65 15.48 32.03
C THR A 67 29.21 16.77 32.69
N GLN A 68 28.19 17.48 32.19
CA GLN A 68 27.61 18.67 32.82
C GLN A 68 26.75 18.29 34.02
N ALA A 69 25.99 17.20 33.97
CA ALA A 69 25.27 16.65 35.11
C ALA A 69 26.25 16.14 36.17
N LEU A 70 27.32 15.47 35.75
CA LEU A 70 28.41 15.01 36.63
C LEU A 70 29.21 16.20 37.18
N ALA A 71 29.45 17.24 36.38
CA ALA A 71 30.08 18.49 36.80
C ALA A 71 29.17 19.35 37.68
N PHE A 72 27.84 19.28 37.51
CA PHE A 72 26.85 19.90 38.39
C PHE A 72 26.79 19.19 39.73
N ILE A 73 26.84 17.86 39.74
CA ILE A 73 26.98 17.05 40.96
C ILE A 73 28.30 17.40 41.67
N ILE A 74 29.41 17.50 40.93
CA ILE A 74 30.73 17.90 41.46
C ILE A 74 30.72 19.38 41.92
N SER A 75 30.07 20.30 41.22
CA SER A 75 30.03 21.71 41.59
C SER A 75 29.14 21.96 42.81
N VAL A 76 28.03 21.23 42.95
CA VAL A 76 27.21 21.21 44.17
C VAL A 76 28.01 20.64 45.36
N LEU A 77 28.83 19.60 45.14
CA LEU A 77 29.75 19.07 46.15
C LEU A 77 30.83 20.08 46.56
N VAL A 78 31.41 20.82 45.61
CA VAL A 78 32.45 21.84 45.87
C VAL A 78 31.86 23.09 46.53
N VAL A 79 30.69 23.57 46.09
CA VAL A 79 30.01 24.73 46.68
C VAL A 79 29.52 24.40 48.09
N ALA A 80 28.93 23.22 48.31
CA ALA A 80 28.57 22.76 49.65
C ALA A 80 29.81 22.55 50.55
N GLY A 81 30.91 22.03 50.00
CA GLY A 81 32.19 21.90 50.71
C GLY A 81 32.82 23.24 51.10
N SER A 82 32.78 24.23 50.21
CA SER A 82 33.33 25.58 50.45
C SER A 82 32.48 26.43 51.40
N ALA A 83 31.16 26.27 51.41
CA ALA A 83 30.27 26.96 52.34
C ALA A 83 30.38 26.43 53.78
N LEU A 84 30.81 25.17 53.96
CA LEU A 84 30.94 24.51 55.27
C LEU A 84 32.30 24.71 55.95
N THR A 85 33.37 25.02 55.22
CA THR A 85 34.65 25.43 55.83
C THR A 85 34.54 26.73 56.65
N TYR A 86 33.48 27.52 56.44
CA TYR A 86 33.21 28.75 57.20
C TYR A 86 32.31 28.53 58.44
N PHE A 87 31.62 27.39 58.55
CA PHE A 87 30.65 27.12 59.62
C PHE A 87 30.93 25.77 60.29
N ILE A 88 32.02 25.69 61.04
CA ILE A 88 32.33 24.52 61.88
C ILE A 88 31.64 24.66 63.24
N SER A 89 30.59 23.86 63.46
CA SER A 89 30.29 23.30 64.78
C SER A 89 30.04 21.79 64.62
N SER A 90 30.62 21.01 65.54
CA SER A 90 31.00 19.60 65.38
C SER A 90 29.86 18.56 65.32
N ASN A 91 28.59 18.97 65.35
CA ASN A 91 27.44 18.06 65.30
C ASN A 91 26.66 18.08 63.96
N LEU A 92 26.96 19.01 63.06
CA LEU A 92 26.34 19.07 61.72
C LEU A 92 27.10 18.24 60.69
N GLN A 93 28.41 18.08 60.86
CA GLN A 93 29.29 17.39 59.89
C GLN A 93 28.90 15.93 59.68
N THR A 94 28.62 15.18 60.76
CA THR A 94 28.21 13.77 60.70
C THR A 94 26.79 13.59 60.15
N THR A 95 25.86 14.47 60.52
CA THR A 95 24.48 14.45 60.01
C THR A 95 24.43 14.81 58.53
N PHE A 96 25.25 15.77 58.10
CA PHE A 96 25.34 16.22 56.70
C PHE A 96 26.13 15.24 55.84
N GLU A 97 27.23 14.64 56.31
CA GLU A 97 27.91 13.54 55.62
C GLU A 97 26.96 12.36 55.40
N THR A 98 26.18 12.01 56.42
CA THR A 98 25.22 10.90 56.30
C THR A 98 24.10 11.23 55.31
N GLN A 99 23.56 12.46 55.33
CA GLN A 99 22.53 12.89 54.37
C GLN A 99 23.06 13.13 52.94
N MET A 100 24.27 13.66 52.79
CA MET A 100 24.95 13.81 51.49
C MET A 100 25.30 12.44 50.92
N LYS A 101 25.86 11.54 51.73
CA LYS A 101 26.17 10.17 51.31
C LYS A 101 24.90 9.43 50.93
N GLN A 102 23.81 9.54 51.70
CA GLN A 102 22.52 8.97 51.34
C GLN A 102 21.89 9.60 50.09
N ARG A 103 22.05 10.91 49.86
CA ARG A 103 21.56 11.57 48.63
C ARG A 103 22.42 11.26 47.41
N VAL A 104 23.73 11.18 47.56
CA VAL A 104 24.67 10.81 46.50
C VAL A 104 24.52 9.32 46.17
N GLU A 105 24.40 8.46 47.18
CA GLU A 105 24.07 7.06 47.00
C GLU A 105 22.68 6.90 46.38
N SER A 106 21.67 7.70 46.74
CA SER A 106 20.36 7.63 46.07
C SER A 106 20.35 8.22 44.65
N TRP A 107 21.25 9.15 44.32
CA TRP A 107 21.38 9.73 42.97
C TRP A 107 22.24 8.90 42.03
N LEU A 108 23.23 8.17 42.56
CA LEU A 108 24.16 7.29 41.83
C LEU A 108 23.80 5.81 41.91
N SER A 109 22.89 5.44 42.81
CA SER A 109 22.34 4.09 42.91
C SER A 109 21.73 3.70 41.57
N LEU A 110 22.25 2.63 40.98
CA LEU A 110 21.68 2.00 39.79
C LEU A 110 20.55 1.02 40.16
N GLU A 111 20.31 0.80 41.45
CA GLU A 111 19.34 -0.16 41.98
C GLU A 111 18.01 0.50 42.40
N SER A 112 17.97 1.83 42.54
CA SER A 112 16.77 2.56 42.95
C SER A 112 16.10 3.27 41.77
N GLU A 113 14.83 2.96 41.49
CA GLU A 113 14.03 3.56 40.40
C GLU A 113 13.93 5.11 40.44
N SER A 114 14.18 5.73 41.61
CA SER A 114 14.14 7.19 41.78
C SER A 114 15.46 7.92 41.44
N SER A 115 16.54 7.18 41.19
CA SER A 115 17.87 7.70 40.88
C SER A 115 17.93 8.40 39.52
N ILE A 116 18.62 9.55 39.45
CA ILE A 116 18.83 10.28 38.19
C ILE A 116 19.73 9.48 37.24
N ALA A 117 20.71 8.74 37.78
CA ALA A 117 21.58 7.87 36.99
C ALA A 117 20.82 6.66 36.41
N SER A 118 19.91 6.05 37.20
CA SER A 118 19.05 4.97 36.72
C SER A 118 18.10 5.45 35.61
N LYS A 119 17.44 6.60 35.80
CA LYS A 119 16.50 7.18 34.82
C LYS A 119 17.18 7.55 33.51
N THR A 120 18.38 8.12 33.57
CA THR A 120 19.15 8.46 32.36
C THR A 120 19.63 7.21 31.64
N LEU A 121 20.15 6.20 32.36
CA LEU A 121 20.55 4.91 31.78
C LEU A 121 19.36 4.18 31.15
N ASP A 122 18.19 4.19 31.80
CA ASP A 122 16.97 3.57 31.28
C ASP A 122 16.45 4.30 30.03
N ALA A 123 16.58 5.63 29.95
CA ALA A 123 16.25 6.39 28.74
C ALA A 123 17.18 6.00 27.57
N TYR A 124 18.50 5.91 27.80
CA TYR A 124 19.45 5.43 26.77
C TYR A 124 19.17 3.99 26.35
N ARG A 125 18.90 3.12 27.32
CA ARG A 125 18.56 1.72 27.04
C ARG A 125 17.29 1.61 26.22
N THR A 126 16.29 2.44 26.50
CA THR A 126 15.02 2.46 25.78
C THR A 126 15.19 2.95 24.35
N ARG A 127 15.96 4.02 24.13
CA ARG A 127 16.26 4.53 22.78
C ARG A 127 17.09 3.55 21.95
N ALA A 128 18.14 2.97 22.54
CA ALA A 128 18.96 1.95 21.88
C ALA A 128 18.16 0.68 21.53
N LEU A 129 17.17 0.31 22.35
CA LEU A 129 16.25 -0.78 22.04
C LEU A 129 15.36 -0.44 20.84
N LEU A 130 14.77 0.76 20.83
CA LEU A 130 13.91 1.24 19.75
C LEU A 130 14.69 1.27 18.42
N ASP A 131 15.89 1.87 18.40
CA ASP A 131 16.76 1.91 17.22
C ASP A 131 17.14 0.51 16.74
N SER A 132 17.51 -0.39 17.66
CA SER A 132 17.84 -1.79 17.33
C SER A 132 16.67 -2.51 16.64
N TYR A 133 15.46 -2.38 17.17
CA TYR A 133 14.29 -3.03 16.60
C TYR A 133 13.89 -2.43 15.25
N MET A 134 14.00 -1.10 15.08
CA MET A 134 13.74 -0.43 13.81
C MET A 134 14.76 -0.85 12.73
N ILE A 135 16.04 -0.98 13.07
CA ILE A 135 17.07 -1.49 12.15
C ILE A 135 16.78 -2.95 11.76
N GLN A 136 16.35 -3.78 12.70
CA GLN A 136 15.96 -5.17 12.40
C GLN A 136 14.75 -5.22 11.46
N LEU A 137 13.73 -4.40 11.70
CA LEU A 137 12.56 -4.29 10.84
C LEU A 137 12.94 -3.83 9.42
N ALA A 138 13.76 -2.79 9.31
CA ALA A 138 14.24 -2.28 8.02
C ALA A 138 15.05 -3.32 7.24
N ARG A 139 15.92 -4.09 7.92
CA ARG A 139 16.68 -5.18 7.29
C ARG A 139 15.79 -6.31 6.79
N ARG A 140 14.77 -6.71 7.56
CA ARG A 140 13.82 -7.74 7.13
C ARG A 140 12.99 -7.26 5.93
N LYS A 141 12.53 -6.01 5.95
CA LYS A 141 11.82 -5.38 4.83
C LYS A 141 12.69 -5.38 3.56
N ALA A 142 13.95 -4.98 3.66
CA ALA A 142 14.88 -4.97 2.53
C ALA A 142 15.16 -6.36 1.94
N ARG A 143 14.96 -7.43 2.73
CA ARG A 143 15.14 -8.83 2.31
C ARG A 143 13.85 -9.50 1.86
N GLY A 144 12.70 -8.82 1.94
CA GLY A 144 11.39 -9.43 1.67
C GLY A 144 10.99 -10.51 2.67
N GLU A 145 11.56 -10.50 3.87
CA GLU A 145 11.27 -11.48 4.93
C GLU A 145 10.02 -11.08 5.74
N SER A 146 9.27 -12.07 6.24
CA SER A 146 8.07 -11.82 7.06
C SER A 146 8.38 -11.01 8.32
N MET A 147 7.61 -9.94 8.54
CA MET A 147 7.75 -9.03 9.68
C MET A 147 7.13 -9.59 10.98
N VAL A 148 6.34 -10.68 10.88
CA VAL A 148 5.44 -11.17 11.94
C VAL A 148 6.15 -11.81 13.15
N ASN A 149 7.47 -12.03 13.07
CA ASN A 149 8.25 -12.73 14.10
C ASN A 149 9.44 -11.90 14.62
N LEU A 150 9.27 -10.61 14.87
CA LEU A 150 10.24 -9.91 15.73
C LEU A 150 10.06 -10.48 17.15
N ASP A 151 11.03 -11.23 17.65
CA ASP A 151 11.01 -11.80 19.01
C ASP A 151 11.19 -10.69 20.05
N PHE A 152 10.11 -9.96 20.33
CA PHE A 152 10.10 -8.99 21.41
C PHE A 152 10.12 -9.72 22.75
N LYS A 153 11.05 -9.35 23.64
CA LYS A 153 10.97 -9.79 25.04
C LYS A 153 9.71 -9.19 25.67
N LYS A 154 9.01 -9.93 26.54
CA LYS A 154 7.80 -9.43 27.22
C LYS A 154 8.00 -8.07 27.94
N GLY A 155 9.20 -7.83 28.47
CA GLY A 155 9.54 -6.54 29.11
C GLY A 155 9.66 -5.36 28.14
N ASP A 156 9.92 -5.61 26.85
CA ASP A 156 10.10 -4.55 25.86
C ASP A 156 8.75 -3.98 25.39
N GLN A 157 7.67 -4.77 25.37
CA GLN A 157 6.31 -4.29 25.07
C GLN A 157 5.84 -3.23 26.07
N ASN A 158 6.12 -3.45 27.37
CA ASN A 158 5.77 -2.46 28.40
C ASN A 158 6.56 -1.16 28.24
N ARG A 159 7.83 -1.24 27.81
CA ARG A 159 8.65 -0.05 27.53
C ARG A 159 8.13 0.72 26.34
N LEU A 160 7.76 0.05 25.25
CA LEU A 160 7.14 0.68 24.09
C LEU A 160 5.85 1.40 24.48
N LEU A 161 5.01 0.77 25.30
CA LEU A 161 3.80 1.41 25.84
C LEU A 161 4.11 2.64 26.68
N THR A 162 5.14 2.61 27.53
CA THR A 162 5.52 3.80 28.31
C THR A 162 5.96 4.96 27.41
N ILE A 163 6.61 4.69 26.26
CA ILE A 163 6.91 5.74 25.27
C ILE A 163 5.62 6.29 24.66
N ILE A 164 4.70 5.40 24.25
CA ILE A 164 3.41 5.77 23.63
C ILE A 164 2.55 6.62 24.57
N GLU A 165 2.53 6.28 25.86
CA GLU A 165 1.76 6.98 26.89
C GLU A 165 2.42 8.29 27.36
N SER A 166 3.70 8.47 27.08
CA SER A 166 4.43 9.66 27.50
C SER A 166 3.94 10.89 26.74
N ARG A 167 3.49 11.91 27.50
CA ARG A 167 3.11 13.22 26.95
C ARG A 167 4.31 13.96 26.34
N ASP A 168 5.50 13.72 26.89
CA ASP A 168 6.74 14.40 26.52
C ASP A 168 7.59 13.63 25.50
N ALA A 169 7.16 12.45 25.05
CA ALA A 169 7.90 11.71 24.02
C ALA A 169 7.98 12.52 22.72
N ASP A 170 9.10 12.44 22.01
CA ASP A 170 9.21 13.00 20.68
C ASP A 170 8.26 12.26 19.71
N ASN A 171 7.73 12.95 18.69
CA ASN A 171 6.80 12.33 17.74
C ASN A 171 7.43 11.15 16.99
N ALA A 172 8.74 11.20 16.72
CA ALA A 172 9.47 10.09 16.10
C ALA A 172 9.50 8.85 17.01
N ASP A 173 9.89 9.03 18.27
CA ASP A 173 9.93 7.95 19.26
C ASP A 173 8.53 7.36 19.50
N PHE A 174 7.49 8.21 19.55
CA PHE A 174 6.10 7.77 19.64
C PHE A 174 5.71 6.88 18.45
N PHE A 175 5.98 7.33 17.23
CA PHE A 175 5.56 6.64 16.01
C PHE A 175 6.31 5.33 15.81
N ASP A 176 7.62 5.32 16.08
CA ASP A 176 8.43 4.10 16.03
C ASP A 176 7.99 3.09 17.09
N ALA A 177 7.72 3.56 18.32
CA ALA A 177 7.22 2.68 19.38
C ALA A 177 5.86 2.06 19.02
N LEU A 178 4.95 2.85 18.45
CA LEU A 178 3.63 2.39 18.00
C LEU A 178 3.72 1.40 16.84
N LYS A 179 4.59 1.66 15.85
CA LYS A 179 4.87 0.74 14.74
C LYS A 179 5.42 -0.59 15.22
N LEU A 180 6.43 -0.56 16.10
CA LEU A 180 7.01 -1.76 16.68
C LEU A 180 5.98 -2.55 17.50
N LEU A 181 5.12 -1.85 18.25
CA LEU A 181 4.03 -2.49 19.01
C LEU A 181 3.02 -3.18 18.07
N SER A 182 2.62 -2.54 16.97
CA SER A 182 1.72 -3.14 15.97
C SER A 182 2.32 -4.40 15.35
N VAL A 183 3.60 -4.36 14.97
CA VAL A 183 4.31 -5.53 14.44
C VAL A 183 4.44 -6.63 15.49
N ALA A 184 4.78 -6.28 16.75
CA ALA A 184 4.89 -7.22 17.87
C ALA A 184 3.59 -7.99 18.15
N ARG A 185 2.46 -7.33 17.92
CA ARG A 185 1.13 -7.93 18.12
C ARG A 185 0.73 -8.85 16.97
N GLY A 186 1.48 -8.80 15.87
CA GLY A 186 1.29 -9.60 14.67
C GLY A 186 0.07 -9.13 13.91
N GLY A 187 0.26 -8.31 12.88
CA GLY A 187 -0.82 -7.83 11.99
C GLY A 187 -1.64 -8.94 11.27
N TRP A 188 -1.30 -10.21 11.53
CA TRP A 188 -1.89 -11.43 11.00
C TRP A 188 -2.16 -12.52 12.07
N ALA A 189 -1.90 -12.23 13.35
CA ALA A 189 -2.14 -13.20 14.42
C ALA A 189 -3.65 -13.33 14.68
N PHE A 190 -4.26 -14.35 14.09
CA PHE A 190 -5.61 -14.79 14.42
C PHE A 190 -5.77 -14.96 15.94
N GLY A 191 -6.51 -14.05 16.57
CA GLY A 191 -6.84 -14.16 17.99
C GLY A 191 -7.24 -12.84 18.62
N ALA A 192 -8.44 -12.80 19.18
CA ALA A 192 -8.95 -11.70 20.00
C ALA A 192 -7.96 -11.33 21.13
N ARG A 193 -7.46 -10.11 21.13
CA ARG A 193 -6.60 -9.58 22.21
C ARG A 193 -7.19 -8.29 22.77
N ASN A 194 -8.20 -8.45 23.62
CA ASN A 194 -8.60 -7.40 24.57
C ASN A 194 -7.72 -7.53 25.84
N ASP A 195 -6.42 -7.31 25.69
CA ASP A 195 -5.42 -7.51 26.73
C ASP A 195 -5.06 -6.19 27.45
N SER A 196 -4.10 -6.24 28.38
CA SER A 196 -3.67 -5.07 29.15
C SER A 196 -3.11 -3.95 28.26
N VAL A 197 -2.52 -4.29 27.11
CA VAL A 197 -2.05 -3.33 26.11
C VAL A 197 -3.22 -2.54 25.53
N SER A 198 -4.25 -3.23 25.02
CA SER A 198 -5.43 -2.56 24.47
C SER A 198 -6.18 -1.75 25.54
N GLN A 199 -6.23 -2.22 26.79
CA GLN A 199 -6.82 -1.44 27.89
C GLN A 199 -6.09 -0.12 28.13
N ARG A 200 -4.74 -0.15 28.15
CA ARG A 200 -3.90 1.04 28.30
C ARG A 200 -4.06 2.01 27.13
N LEU A 201 -4.04 1.50 25.89
CA LEU A 201 -4.28 2.32 24.70
C LEU A 201 -5.67 2.96 24.70
N ARG A 202 -6.72 2.23 25.10
CA ARG A 202 -8.07 2.80 25.25
C ARG A 202 -8.13 3.93 26.28
N ALA A 203 -7.40 3.81 27.38
CA ALA A 203 -7.38 4.84 28.42
C ALA A 203 -6.86 6.18 27.88
N LEU A 204 -5.94 6.17 26.91
CA LEU A 204 -5.43 7.38 26.25
C LEU A 204 -6.52 8.16 25.50
N PHE A 205 -7.56 7.49 24.99
CA PHE A 205 -8.68 8.18 24.32
C PHE A 205 -9.60 8.91 25.31
N LEU A 206 -9.63 8.47 26.58
CA LEU A 206 -10.37 9.11 27.66
C LEU A 206 -9.60 10.28 28.30
N ASP A 207 -8.28 10.33 28.11
CA ASP A 207 -7.44 11.42 28.60
C ASP A 207 -7.62 12.67 27.72
N ALA A 208 -8.22 13.72 28.28
CA ALA A 208 -8.46 14.98 27.57
C ALA A 208 -7.17 15.71 27.19
N ASP A 209 -6.09 15.53 27.94
CA ASP A 209 -4.81 16.21 27.73
C ASP A 209 -3.90 15.47 26.74
N PHE A 210 -4.26 14.25 26.35
CA PHE A 210 -3.45 13.47 25.42
C PHE A 210 -3.64 13.98 23.99
N ASP A 211 -2.52 14.12 23.27
CA ASP A 211 -2.48 14.74 21.94
C ASP A 211 -3.45 14.07 20.95
N ILE A 212 -4.24 14.89 20.27
CA ILE A 212 -5.30 14.42 19.37
C ILE A 212 -4.73 13.71 18.13
N ASN A 213 -3.60 14.16 17.59
CA ASN A 213 -2.99 13.51 16.41
C ASN A 213 -2.43 12.14 16.79
N ARG A 214 -1.85 12.00 17.99
CA ARG A 214 -1.43 10.71 18.54
C ARG A 214 -2.58 9.73 18.71
N LYS A 215 -3.76 10.19 19.13
CA LYS A 215 -4.98 9.35 19.16
C LYS A 215 -5.35 8.85 17.77
N LEU A 216 -5.28 9.71 16.75
CA LEU A 216 -5.55 9.32 15.37
C LEU A 216 -4.53 8.28 14.89
N TYR A 217 -3.22 8.50 15.12
CA TYR A 217 -2.18 7.54 14.75
C TYR A 217 -2.36 6.17 15.43
N ILE A 218 -2.81 6.14 16.68
CA ILE A 218 -3.15 4.87 17.35
C ILE A 218 -4.24 4.13 16.57
N LEU A 219 -5.31 4.82 16.14
CA LEU A 219 -6.36 4.19 15.33
C LEU A 219 -5.86 3.73 13.95
N GLU A 220 -4.96 4.48 13.34
CA GLU A 220 -4.40 4.18 12.01
C GLU A 220 -3.44 2.97 12.02
N ILE A 221 -2.50 2.94 12.96
CA ILE A 221 -1.46 1.89 13.03
C ILE A 221 -1.96 0.61 13.71
N MET A 222 -2.96 0.73 14.59
CA MET A 222 -3.57 -0.38 15.34
C MET A 222 -4.98 -0.70 14.82
N ASP A 223 -5.22 -0.48 13.54
CA ASP A 223 -6.52 -0.62 12.88
C ASP A 223 -7.14 -2.03 12.97
N ARG A 224 -6.31 -3.05 13.17
CA ARG A 224 -6.70 -4.46 13.37
C ARG A 224 -6.79 -4.89 14.84
N ASP A 225 -6.54 -4.00 15.81
CA ASP A 225 -6.61 -4.35 17.23
C ASP A 225 -8.09 -4.43 17.71
N GLU A 226 -8.57 -5.66 17.91
CA GLU A 226 -9.92 -5.94 18.42
C GLU A 226 -10.25 -5.21 19.73
N GLY A 227 -9.24 -4.97 20.58
CA GLY A 227 -9.42 -4.26 21.84
C GLY A 227 -9.72 -2.77 21.67
N LEU A 228 -9.43 -2.17 20.51
CA LEU A 228 -9.73 -0.77 20.19
C LEU A 228 -11.12 -0.57 19.55
N LYS A 229 -11.82 -1.64 19.15
CA LYS A 229 -13.17 -1.55 18.58
C LYS A 229 -14.19 -0.76 19.42
N PRO A 230 -14.22 -0.86 20.77
CA PRO A 230 -15.12 -0.03 21.58
C PRO A 230 -14.89 1.48 21.39
N VAL A 231 -13.64 1.90 21.13
CA VAL A 231 -13.30 3.30 20.81
C VAL A 231 -13.86 3.68 19.45
N ALA A 232 -13.66 2.85 18.43
CA ALA A 232 -14.21 3.07 17.09
C ALA A 232 -15.75 3.16 17.10
N ILE A 233 -16.42 2.29 17.85
CA ILE A 233 -17.88 2.33 18.06
C ILE A 233 -18.29 3.67 18.70
N GLY A 234 -17.57 4.11 19.74
CA GLY A 234 -17.81 5.39 20.39
C GLY A 234 -17.68 6.57 19.42
N ILE A 235 -16.66 6.55 18.55
CA ILE A 235 -16.42 7.57 17.53
C ILE A 235 -17.57 7.63 16.52
N LEU A 236 -18.00 6.48 15.97
CA LEU A 236 -19.08 6.45 14.96
C LEU A 236 -20.48 6.73 15.53
N LYS A 237 -20.68 6.61 16.84
CA LYS A 237 -21.92 7.03 17.52
C LYS A 237 -22.06 8.55 17.58
N THR A 238 -20.94 9.28 17.64
CA THR A 238 -20.93 10.74 17.80
C THR A 238 -20.70 11.40 16.45
N ALA A 239 -21.77 11.92 15.84
CA ALA A 239 -21.72 12.54 14.51
C ALA A 239 -20.76 13.74 14.41
N GLU A 240 -20.53 14.43 15.53
CA GLU A 240 -19.66 15.62 15.67
C GLU A 240 -18.15 15.30 15.68
N GLN A 241 -17.76 14.02 15.72
CA GLN A 241 -16.35 13.65 15.67
C GLN A 241 -15.71 14.09 14.35
N PRO A 242 -14.43 14.53 14.35
CA PRO A 242 -13.74 14.93 13.13
C PRO A 242 -13.71 13.80 12.08
N GLN A 243 -13.82 14.15 10.80
CA GLN A 243 -13.89 13.16 9.71
C GLN A 243 -12.73 12.15 9.69
N PRO A 244 -11.45 12.53 9.93
CA PRO A 244 -10.35 11.56 9.97
C PRO A 244 -10.57 10.44 11.01
N PHE A 245 -11.06 10.80 12.20
CA PHE A 245 -11.39 9.83 13.24
C PHE A 245 -12.55 8.93 12.83
N ARG A 246 -13.60 9.51 12.25
CA ARG A 246 -14.77 8.75 11.79
C ARG A 246 -14.40 7.79 10.67
N PHE A 247 -13.58 8.22 9.72
CA PHE A 247 -13.11 7.37 8.62
C PHE A 247 -12.25 6.21 9.13
N GLN A 248 -11.32 6.49 10.05
CA GLN A 248 -10.49 5.43 10.61
C GLN A 248 -11.31 4.45 11.46
N ALA A 249 -12.26 4.94 12.26
CA ALA A 249 -13.19 4.10 12.99
C ALA A 249 -14.03 3.22 12.06
N PHE A 250 -14.46 3.74 10.91
CA PHE A 250 -15.11 2.95 9.86
C PHE A 250 -14.18 1.84 9.34
N LYS A 251 -12.93 2.13 9.00
CA LYS A 251 -11.97 1.11 8.51
C LYS A 251 -11.76 -0.03 9.51
N MET A 252 -11.76 0.27 10.82
CA MET A 252 -11.64 -0.76 11.87
C MET A 252 -12.88 -1.67 11.96
N LEU A 253 -14.07 -1.13 11.69
CA LEU A 253 -15.35 -1.81 11.87
C LEU A 253 -15.92 -2.41 10.58
N GLN A 254 -15.39 -2.08 9.40
CA GLN A 254 -15.92 -2.49 8.09
C GLN A 254 -15.94 -4.01 7.84
N ASN A 255 -15.20 -4.80 8.63
CA ASN A 255 -15.19 -6.26 8.51
C ASN A 255 -16.11 -6.94 9.54
N GLU A 256 -16.80 -6.17 10.39
CA GLU A 256 -17.77 -6.72 11.31
C GLU A 256 -19.05 -7.17 10.61
N ARG A 257 -19.78 -8.10 11.23
CA ARG A 257 -21.07 -8.56 10.70
C ARG A 257 -22.08 -7.42 10.74
N LEU A 258 -22.89 -7.27 9.70
CA LEU A 258 -23.89 -6.19 9.61
C LEU A 258 -24.87 -6.16 10.79
N ASN A 259 -25.18 -7.31 11.39
CA ASN A 259 -26.07 -7.43 12.55
C ASN A 259 -25.41 -7.10 13.91
N SER A 260 -24.10 -6.84 13.93
CA SER A 260 -23.40 -6.33 15.11
C SER A 260 -23.54 -4.82 15.20
N GLU A 261 -23.34 -4.27 16.40
CA GLU A 261 -23.38 -2.82 16.61
C GLU A 261 -22.36 -2.08 15.75
N GLY A 262 -21.10 -2.56 15.71
CA GLY A 262 -20.06 -1.92 14.91
C GLY A 262 -20.30 -2.04 13.41
N GLY A 263 -20.79 -3.20 12.94
CA GLY A 263 -21.17 -3.38 11.52
C GLY A 263 -22.33 -2.48 11.09
N ALA A 264 -23.36 -2.31 11.92
CA ALA A 264 -24.47 -1.40 11.66
C ALA A 264 -24.02 0.07 11.61
N LEU A 265 -23.11 0.48 12.52
CA LEU A 265 -22.52 1.82 12.52
C LEU A 265 -21.65 2.08 11.30
N ALA A 266 -20.83 1.10 10.89
CA ALA A 266 -20.01 1.19 9.69
C ALA A 266 -20.87 1.31 8.42
N HIS A 267 -21.96 0.54 8.34
CA HIS A 267 -22.95 0.64 7.25
C HIS A 267 -23.63 2.01 7.20
N ARG A 268 -24.10 2.52 8.33
CA ARG A 268 -24.68 3.87 8.41
C ARG A 268 -23.68 4.95 7.98
N TYR A 269 -22.45 4.90 8.50
CA TYR A 269 -21.39 5.82 8.09
C TYR A 269 -21.16 5.77 6.59
N ALA A 270 -21.03 4.59 6.00
CA ALA A 270 -20.83 4.42 4.57
C ALA A 270 -21.96 5.05 3.73
N LEU A 271 -23.22 4.89 4.15
CA LEU A 271 -24.35 5.54 3.48
C LEU A 271 -24.31 7.07 3.61
N GLU A 272 -24.02 7.60 4.80
CA GLU A 272 -23.85 9.05 5.00
C GLU A 272 -22.74 9.63 4.11
N GLN A 273 -21.65 8.87 3.90
CA GLN A 273 -20.52 9.31 3.09
C GLN A 273 -20.78 9.28 1.58
N LEU A 274 -21.68 8.41 1.09
CA LEU A 274 -22.04 8.40 -0.34
C LEU A 274 -22.72 9.70 -0.79
N GLU A 275 -23.44 10.36 0.12
CA GLU A 275 -24.23 11.56 -0.18
C GLU A 275 -23.41 12.85 -0.05
N ALA A 276 -22.24 12.80 0.58
CA ALA A 276 -21.39 13.95 0.83
C ALA A 276 -20.35 14.16 -0.29
N ALA A 277 -20.06 15.42 -0.64
CA ALA A 277 -18.92 15.76 -1.48
C ALA A 277 -17.62 15.52 -0.68
N GLN A 278 -16.90 14.45 -0.98
CA GLN A 278 -15.83 13.91 -0.13
C GLN A 278 -14.49 13.74 -0.86
N GLU A 279 -13.45 13.48 -0.08
CA GLU A 279 -12.13 13.09 -0.57
C GLU A 279 -12.21 11.78 -1.38
N PRO A 280 -11.53 11.69 -2.54
CA PRO A 280 -11.63 10.54 -3.44
C PRO A 280 -11.35 9.18 -2.77
N ASP A 281 -10.37 9.12 -1.87
CA ASP A 281 -9.95 7.88 -1.22
C ASP A 281 -10.98 7.37 -0.21
N HIS A 282 -11.67 8.27 0.49
CA HIS A 282 -12.77 7.91 1.38
C HIS A 282 -13.94 7.35 0.60
N THR A 283 -14.31 8.01 -0.51
CA THR A 283 -15.38 7.54 -1.39
C THR A 283 -15.06 6.16 -1.93
N LEU A 284 -13.81 5.91 -2.32
CA LEU A 284 -13.35 4.61 -2.84
C LEU A 284 -13.58 3.47 -1.82
N ALA A 285 -13.13 3.65 -0.58
CA ALA A 285 -13.30 2.65 0.48
C ALA A 285 -14.78 2.39 0.80
N VAL A 286 -15.58 3.45 0.87
CA VAL A 286 -17.03 3.38 1.17
C VAL A 286 -17.80 2.65 0.08
N VAL A 287 -17.57 2.97 -1.20
CA VAL A 287 -18.31 2.32 -2.31
C VAL A 287 -17.95 0.85 -2.43
N GLN A 288 -16.68 0.48 -2.22
CA GLN A 288 -16.24 -0.90 -2.25
C GLN A 288 -16.83 -1.70 -1.09
N TYR A 289 -16.88 -1.11 0.11
CA TYR A 289 -17.53 -1.71 1.28
C TYR A 289 -19.02 -1.94 1.05
N LEU A 290 -19.77 -0.93 0.58
CA LEU A 290 -21.21 -1.06 0.33
C LEU A 290 -21.51 -2.09 -0.76
N ALA A 291 -20.70 -2.13 -1.82
CA ALA A 291 -20.80 -3.15 -2.86
C ALA A 291 -20.62 -4.57 -2.30
N LYS A 292 -19.80 -4.75 -1.26
CA LYS A 292 -19.59 -6.04 -0.60
C LYS A 292 -20.68 -6.38 0.41
N VAL A 293 -21.12 -5.42 1.23
CA VAL A 293 -22.02 -5.70 2.37
C VAL A 293 -23.50 -5.57 2.03
N ASP A 294 -23.85 -4.63 1.16
CA ASP A 294 -25.23 -4.34 0.75
C ASP A 294 -25.29 -4.03 -0.75
N PRO A 295 -25.02 -5.03 -1.61
CA PRO A 295 -24.74 -4.86 -3.04
C PRO A 295 -25.87 -4.22 -3.85
N PHE A 296 -27.10 -4.30 -3.35
CA PHE A 296 -28.31 -3.80 -4.02
C PHE A 296 -28.92 -2.58 -3.33
N ASN A 297 -28.16 -1.92 -2.44
CA ASN A 297 -28.62 -0.72 -1.75
C ASN A 297 -29.04 0.36 -2.77
N PRO A 298 -30.23 0.98 -2.63
CA PRO A 298 -30.69 2.03 -3.52
C PRO A 298 -29.75 3.23 -3.61
N ALA A 299 -29.10 3.63 -2.51
CA ALA A 299 -28.16 4.75 -2.50
C ALA A 299 -26.92 4.45 -3.37
N LEU A 300 -26.42 3.21 -3.32
CA LEU A 300 -25.33 2.77 -4.21
C LEU A 300 -25.76 2.80 -5.68
N MET A 301 -27.01 2.40 -5.97
CA MET A 301 -27.54 2.45 -7.35
C MET A 301 -27.69 3.89 -7.86
N VAL A 302 -28.15 4.81 -7.00
CA VAL A 302 -28.22 6.25 -7.32
C VAL A 302 -26.82 6.81 -7.55
N PHE A 303 -25.85 6.46 -6.69
CA PHE A 303 -24.46 6.88 -6.86
C PHE A 303 -23.88 6.44 -8.21
N LEU A 304 -24.12 5.18 -8.62
CA LEU A 304 -23.69 4.66 -9.93
C LEU A 304 -24.25 5.45 -11.12
N GLN A 305 -25.48 5.96 -11.02
CA GLN A 305 -26.07 6.82 -12.04
C GLN A 305 -25.42 8.21 -12.05
N GLN A 306 -25.02 8.71 -10.89
CA GLN A 306 -24.35 10.01 -10.77
C GLN A 306 -22.88 9.96 -11.24
N LEU A 307 -22.25 8.78 -11.26
CA LEU A 307 -20.87 8.61 -11.75
C LEU A 307 -20.67 9.14 -13.17
N GLU A 308 -21.69 9.10 -14.04
CA GLU A 308 -21.59 9.66 -15.39
C GLU A 308 -21.18 11.15 -15.42
N LYS A 309 -21.48 11.88 -14.34
CA LYS A 309 -21.13 13.31 -14.20
C LYS A 309 -19.72 13.53 -13.67
N GLN A 310 -19.04 12.49 -13.21
CA GLN A 310 -17.70 12.57 -12.62
C GLN A 310 -16.61 12.58 -13.71
N PRO A 311 -15.40 13.08 -13.40
CA PRO A 311 -14.26 13.00 -14.29
C PRO A 311 -13.96 11.56 -14.71
N ARG A 312 -13.50 11.37 -15.96
CA ARG A 312 -13.18 10.05 -16.55
C ARG A 312 -12.38 9.14 -15.62
N ALA A 313 -11.30 9.65 -15.01
CA ALA A 313 -10.48 8.86 -14.09
C ALA A 313 -11.27 8.37 -12.86
N ALA A 314 -12.06 9.24 -12.24
CA ALA A 314 -12.91 8.87 -11.11
C ALA A 314 -13.98 7.84 -11.50
N ARG A 315 -14.58 7.96 -12.70
CA ARG A 315 -15.51 6.95 -13.21
C ARG A 315 -14.88 5.58 -13.31
N ILE A 316 -13.70 5.48 -13.93
CA ILE A 316 -12.97 4.22 -14.07
C ILE A 316 -12.68 3.61 -12.69
N THR A 317 -12.06 4.39 -11.79
CA THR A 317 -11.65 3.91 -10.47
C THR A 317 -12.84 3.46 -9.63
N LEU A 318 -13.90 4.27 -9.54
CA LEU A 318 -15.07 3.97 -8.71
C LEU A 318 -15.90 2.80 -9.27
N ARG A 319 -16.10 2.73 -10.60
CA ARG A 319 -16.79 1.57 -11.23
C ARG A 319 -16.02 0.28 -10.98
N THR A 320 -14.70 0.32 -11.11
CA THR A 320 -13.85 -0.85 -10.90
C THR A 320 -13.83 -1.29 -9.44
N ALA A 321 -13.79 -0.36 -8.49
CA ALA A 321 -13.85 -0.67 -7.06
C ALA A 321 -15.19 -1.27 -6.63
N ILE A 322 -16.31 -0.74 -7.15
CA ILE A 322 -17.64 -1.31 -6.93
C ILE A 322 -17.71 -2.72 -7.51
N ALA A 323 -17.23 -2.92 -8.75
CA ALA A 323 -17.15 -4.24 -9.36
C ALA A 323 -16.26 -5.21 -8.57
N ALA A 324 -15.16 -4.73 -7.98
CA ALA A 324 -14.29 -5.52 -7.09
C ALA A 324 -15.00 -5.92 -5.79
N GLY A 325 -15.87 -5.05 -5.24
CA GLY A 325 -16.74 -5.39 -4.12
C GLY A 325 -17.73 -6.50 -4.47
N TRP A 326 -18.44 -6.38 -5.60
CA TRP A 326 -19.43 -7.38 -6.03
C TRP A 326 -18.83 -8.73 -6.43
N ILE A 327 -17.70 -8.74 -7.15
CA ILE A 327 -17.06 -10.00 -7.55
C ILE A 327 -16.54 -10.78 -6.34
N SER A 328 -16.34 -10.10 -5.20
CA SER A 328 -16.00 -10.76 -3.94
C SER A 328 -17.13 -11.67 -3.40
N LEU A 329 -18.38 -11.41 -3.81
CA LEU A 329 -19.59 -12.15 -3.44
C LEU A 329 -19.90 -13.33 -4.38
N LEU A 330 -19.18 -13.43 -5.51
CA LEU A 330 -19.28 -14.61 -6.37
C LEU A 330 -18.45 -15.77 -5.79
N PRO A 331 -18.83 -17.04 -6.06
CA PRO A 331 -18.06 -18.20 -5.63
C PRO A 331 -16.61 -18.10 -6.07
N HIS A 332 -15.67 -18.42 -5.18
CA HIS A 332 -14.26 -18.41 -5.54
C HIS A 332 -13.94 -19.64 -6.41
N PRO A 333 -13.09 -19.51 -7.45
CA PRO A 333 -12.79 -20.62 -8.36
C PRO A 333 -12.19 -21.86 -7.65
N TYR A 334 -11.41 -21.62 -6.59
CA TYR A 334 -10.69 -22.68 -5.85
C TYR A 334 -11.21 -22.94 -4.44
N PHE A 335 -12.09 -22.09 -3.91
CA PHE A 335 -12.58 -22.19 -2.54
C PHE A 335 -14.09 -22.09 -2.55
N GLN A 336 -14.79 -23.00 -1.85
CA GLN A 336 -16.17 -22.73 -1.51
C GLN A 336 -16.18 -21.47 -0.64
N SER A 337 -16.92 -20.43 -1.04
CA SER A 337 -16.92 -19.19 -0.28
C SER A 337 -17.60 -19.43 1.07
N ILE A 338 -17.16 -18.75 2.12
CA ILE A 338 -17.85 -18.80 3.43
C ILE A 338 -19.31 -18.31 3.28
N GLY A 339 -19.61 -17.47 2.28
CA GLY A 339 -20.96 -17.06 1.91
C GLY A 339 -21.82 -18.16 1.27
N ASP A 340 -21.22 -19.26 0.79
CA ASP A 340 -21.96 -20.46 0.40
C ASP A 340 -22.43 -21.28 1.62
N LEU A 341 -21.90 -20.98 2.81
CA LEU A 341 -22.08 -21.75 4.05
C LEU A 341 -22.92 -21.04 5.11
N ASP A 342 -23.36 -19.78 4.89
CA ASP A 342 -24.19 -19.03 5.83
C ASP A 342 -25.68 -19.12 5.47
N PRO A 343 -26.49 -19.93 6.18
CA PRO A 343 -27.92 -20.06 5.92
C PRO A 343 -28.72 -18.80 6.26
N ALA A 344 -28.13 -17.84 6.98
CA ALA A 344 -28.80 -16.61 7.42
C ALA A 344 -28.83 -15.52 6.32
N ASN A 345 -27.98 -15.62 5.29
CA ASN A 345 -27.93 -14.72 4.16
C ASN A 345 -27.94 -15.54 2.85
N PRO A 346 -29.11 -15.74 2.21
CA PRO A 346 -29.21 -16.54 1.00
C PRO A 346 -28.33 -15.95 -0.11
N PRO A 347 -27.86 -16.77 -1.07
CA PRO A 347 -26.96 -16.32 -2.11
C PRO A 347 -27.57 -15.11 -2.81
N THR A 348 -26.90 -13.96 -2.68
CA THR A 348 -27.17 -12.74 -3.43
C THR A 348 -27.43 -13.11 -4.88
N ASP A 349 -28.45 -12.54 -5.53
CA ASP A 349 -28.82 -12.87 -6.91
C ASP A 349 -27.57 -12.81 -7.82
N ARG A 350 -26.97 -13.98 -8.05
CA ARG A 350 -25.65 -14.10 -8.71
C ARG A 350 -25.73 -13.71 -10.16
N VAL A 351 -26.89 -13.94 -10.78
CA VAL A 351 -27.15 -13.53 -12.16
C VAL A 351 -27.17 -12.01 -12.25
N LYS A 352 -27.88 -11.35 -11.33
CA LYS A 352 -27.91 -9.90 -11.22
C LYS A 352 -26.54 -9.31 -10.88
N LEU A 353 -25.80 -9.90 -9.94
CA LEU A 353 -24.42 -9.48 -9.63
C LEU A 353 -23.50 -9.55 -10.85
N ARG A 354 -23.48 -10.68 -11.57
CA ARG A 354 -22.67 -10.83 -12.78
C ARG A 354 -23.02 -9.80 -13.84
N ARG A 355 -24.31 -9.50 -14.01
CA ARG A 355 -24.77 -8.43 -14.91
C ARG A 355 -24.23 -7.07 -14.47
N MET A 356 -24.38 -6.71 -13.20
CA MET A 356 -23.92 -5.43 -12.67
C MET A 356 -22.40 -5.25 -12.74
N ILE A 357 -21.63 -6.31 -12.44
CA ILE A 357 -20.17 -6.34 -12.62
C ILE A 357 -19.83 -6.12 -14.10
N ALA A 358 -20.44 -6.87 -14.99
CA ALA A 358 -20.17 -6.79 -16.42
C ALA A 358 -20.53 -5.41 -17.00
N GLU A 359 -21.66 -4.82 -16.61
CA GLU A 359 -22.06 -3.47 -17.01
C GLU A 359 -21.04 -2.42 -16.56
N ASN A 360 -20.56 -2.50 -15.32
CA ASN A 360 -19.60 -1.52 -14.79
C ASN A 360 -18.20 -1.68 -15.38
N LEU A 361 -17.74 -2.92 -15.61
CA LEU A 361 -16.49 -3.17 -16.33
C LEU A 361 -16.59 -2.72 -17.79
N SER A 362 -17.72 -2.98 -18.46
CA SER A 362 -18.00 -2.52 -19.82
C SER A 362 -17.91 -1.00 -19.95
N LEU A 363 -18.53 -0.26 -19.02
CA LEU A 363 -18.44 1.20 -18.99
C LEU A 363 -17.02 1.69 -18.68
N ALA A 364 -16.31 1.05 -17.75
CA ALA A 364 -14.92 1.40 -17.46
C ALA A 364 -13.97 1.12 -18.64
N MET A 365 -14.19 0.02 -19.37
CA MET A 365 -13.47 -0.32 -20.60
C MET A 365 -13.73 0.71 -21.71
N ALA A 366 -14.98 1.17 -21.87
CA ALA A 366 -15.31 2.25 -22.79
C ALA A 366 -14.59 3.57 -22.42
N ASP A 367 -14.41 3.82 -21.13
CA ASP A 367 -13.59 4.91 -20.62
C ASP A 367 -12.07 4.62 -20.72
N GLY A 368 -11.62 3.47 -21.21
CA GLY A 368 -10.21 3.16 -21.47
C GLY A 368 -9.48 2.40 -20.35
N LEU A 369 -10.21 1.70 -19.49
CA LEU A 369 -9.67 0.65 -18.63
C LEU A 369 -9.09 -0.50 -19.49
N GLY A 370 -7.91 -0.99 -19.14
CA GLY A 370 -7.26 -2.13 -19.78
C GLY A 370 -6.42 -2.95 -18.81
N LEU A 371 -5.87 -4.05 -19.29
CA LEU A 371 -4.85 -4.83 -18.57
C LEU A 371 -3.45 -4.27 -18.86
N GLY A 372 -2.60 -4.27 -17.83
CA GLY A 372 -1.21 -3.84 -17.90
C GLY A 372 -0.28 -4.76 -17.14
N VAL A 373 1.01 -4.72 -17.50
CA VAL A 373 2.08 -5.42 -16.80
C VAL A 373 3.06 -4.42 -16.19
N LEU A 374 3.32 -4.58 -14.89
CA LEU A 374 4.18 -3.70 -14.12
C LEU A 374 5.41 -4.49 -13.76
N GLU A 375 6.57 -3.99 -14.18
CA GLU A 375 7.83 -4.52 -13.71
C GLU A 375 8.08 -4.03 -12.27
N SER A 376 7.95 -4.93 -11.31
CA SER A 376 8.33 -4.63 -9.92
C SER A 376 9.85 -4.69 -9.77
N ILE A 377 10.39 -3.78 -8.95
CA ILE A 377 11.79 -3.80 -8.49
C ILE A 377 12.08 -5.10 -7.70
N SER A 378 11.05 -5.76 -7.15
CA SER A 378 11.14 -7.03 -6.40
C SER A 378 11.10 -8.30 -7.27
N ALA A 379 11.44 -8.18 -8.57
CA ALA A 379 11.84 -9.26 -9.50
C ALA A 379 10.74 -10.10 -10.18
N LYS A 380 9.45 -9.85 -9.98
CA LYS A 380 8.40 -10.46 -10.83
C LYS A 380 7.47 -9.42 -11.45
N PRO A 381 7.20 -9.50 -12.77
CA PRO A 381 6.20 -8.66 -13.41
C PRO A 381 4.80 -9.01 -12.88
N GLY A 382 3.94 -8.01 -12.72
CA GLY A 382 2.58 -8.20 -12.23
C GLY A 382 1.54 -7.70 -13.20
N LEU A 383 0.48 -8.49 -13.42
CA LEU A 383 -0.70 -8.11 -14.17
C LEU A 383 -1.67 -7.33 -13.27
N PHE A 384 -2.16 -6.20 -13.75
CA PHE A 384 -3.08 -5.33 -13.03
C PHE A 384 -4.02 -4.61 -14.00
N LEU A 385 -5.12 -4.06 -13.48
CA LEU A 385 -5.95 -3.14 -14.25
C LEU A 385 -5.33 -1.76 -14.25
N GLN A 386 -5.35 -1.10 -15.40
CA GLN A 386 -4.76 0.21 -15.58
C GLN A 386 -5.55 1.08 -16.54
N PHE A 387 -5.32 2.39 -16.45
CA PHE A 387 -5.74 3.33 -17.47
C PHE A 387 -4.74 4.48 -17.58
N THR A 388 -4.72 5.15 -18.73
CA THR A 388 -3.83 6.30 -18.95
C THR A 388 -4.58 7.60 -18.71
N HIS A 389 -4.05 8.43 -17.81
CA HIS A 389 -4.51 9.80 -17.60
C HIS A 389 -4.25 10.68 -18.82
N THR A 390 -4.95 11.81 -18.89
CA THR A 390 -4.70 12.84 -19.91
C THR A 390 -3.28 13.40 -19.85
N SER A 391 -2.60 13.30 -18.71
CA SER A 391 -1.19 13.67 -18.53
C SER A 391 -0.20 12.65 -19.12
N GLY A 392 -0.68 11.51 -19.61
CA GLY A 392 0.17 10.39 -20.07
C GLY A 392 0.64 9.46 -18.94
N SER A 393 0.39 9.81 -17.67
CA SER A 393 0.67 8.92 -16.54
C SER A 393 -0.26 7.71 -16.53
N VAL A 394 0.27 6.57 -16.13
CA VAL A 394 -0.49 5.32 -15.98
C VAL A 394 -0.97 5.21 -14.53
N ALA A 395 -2.28 5.11 -14.35
CA ALA A 395 -2.88 4.79 -13.06
C ALA A 395 -3.18 3.31 -12.97
N GLN A 396 -2.92 2.76 -11.78
CA GLN A 396 -3.21 1.38 -11.43
C GLN A 396 -4.53 1.32 -10.66
N VAL A 397 -5.28 0.25 -10.88
CA VAL A 397 -6.54 -0.01 -10.17
C VAL A 397 -6.50 -1.42 -9.61
N ASP A 398 -6.73 -1.54 -8.31
CA ASP A 398 -6.74 -2.84 -7.65
C ASP A 398 -8.03 -3.59 -7.98
N PHE A 399 -7.90 -4.83 -8.46
CA PHE A 399 -9.03 -5.67 -8.83
C PHE A 399 -8.64 -7.17 -8.78
N PRO A 400 -9.52 -8.05 -8.30
CA PRO A 400 -9.23 -9.49 -8.22
C PRO A 400 -9.33 -10.15 -9.61
N LEU A 401 -8.28 -10.01 -10.42
CA LEU A 401 -8.23 -10.49 -11.81
C LEU A 401 -8.49 -11.99 -11.95
N GLU A 402 -7.96 -12.81 -11.05
CA GLU A 402 -8.19 -14.26 -11.04
C GLU A 402 -9.69 -14.59 -10.99
N ARG A 403 -10.47 -13.86 -10.19
CA ARG A 403 -11.93 -14.07 -10.11
C ARG A 403 -12.65 -13.68 -11.40
N LEU A 404 -12.16 -12.68 -12.13
CA LEU A 404 -12.70 -12.31 -13.44
C LEU A 404 -12.37 -13.33 -14.51
N PHE A 405 -11.13 -13.83 -14.52
CA PHE A 405 -10.65 -14.76 -15.55
C PHE A 405 -11.25 -16.15 -15.42
N GLU A 406 -11.54 -16.58 -14.19
CA GLU A 406 -12.06 -17.93 -13.92
C GLU A 406 -13.60 -18.02 -13.91
N ASP A 407 -14.33 -16.90 -13.77
CA ASP A 407 -15.80 -16.91 -13.83
C ASP A 407 -16.30 -16.85 -15.28
N THR A 408 -16.44 -18.03 -15.91
CA THR A 408 -16.91 -18.18 -17.29
C THR A 408 -18.32 -17.63 -17.53
N GLN A 409 -19.19 -17.63 -16.51
CA GLN A 409 -20.54 -17.05 -16.62
C GLN A 409 -20.46 -15.52 -16.69
N LEU A 410 -19.61 -14.90 -15.87
CA LEU A 410 -19.34 -13.46 -15.91
C LEU A 410 -18.74 -13.06 -17.25
N LEU A 411 -17.74 -13.78 -17.74
CA LEU A 411 -17.14 -13.54 -19.05
C LEU A 411 -18.17 -13.64 -20.18
N SER A 412 -19.09 -14.60 -20.10
CA SER A 412 -20.17 -14.77 -21.07
C SER A 412 -21.16 -13.60 -21.05
N VAL A 413 -21.50 -13.07 -19.86
CA VAL A 413 -22.36 -11.90 -19.73
C VAL A 413 -21.66 -10.65 -20.27
N LEU A 414 -20.38 -10.47 -19.95
CA LEU A 414 -19.58 -9.34 -20.44
C LEU A 414 -19.41 -9.38 -21.96
N PHE A 415 -19.13 -10.55 -22.53
CA PHE A 415 -19.05 -10.73 -23.98
C PHE A 415 -20.34 -10.33 -24.69
N LYS A 416 -21.50 -10.77 -24.19
CA LYS A 416 -22.80 -10.42 -24.79
C LYS A 416 -23.06 -8.92 -24.76
N LEU A 417 -22.67 -8.24 -23.68
CA LEU A 417 -22.78 -6.78 -23.56
C LEU A 417 -21.86 -6.05 -24.56
N GLU A 418 -20.62 -6.52 -24.70
CA GLU A 418 -19.63 -5.90 -25.60
C GLU A 418 -19.91 -6.21 -27.08
N GLN A 419 -20.47 -7.38 -27.39
CA GLN A 419 -20.82 -7.76 -28.75
C GLN A 419 -21.76 -6.75 -29.42
N ALA A 420 -22.72 -6.19 -28.68
CA ALA A 420 -23.62 -5.16 -29.18
C ALA A 420 -22.92 -3.82 -29.50
N LYS A 421 -21.74 -3.58 -28.92
CA LYS A 421 -20.93 -2.35 -29.08
C LYS A 421 -19.78 -2.53 -30.08
N GLY A 422 -19.50 -3.77 -30.48
CA GLY A 422 -18.28 -4.17 -31.17
C GLY A 422 -17.26 -4.75 -30.20
N LEU A 423 -16.60 -5.84 -30.60
CA LEU A 423 -15.70 -6.59 -29.73
C LEU A 423 -14.26 -6.04 -29.69
N ASP A 424 -13.99 -4.89 -30.30
CA ASP A 424 -12.63 -4.35 -30.37
C ASP A 424 -12.08 -4.01 -28.98
N THR A 425 -12.84 -3.27 -28.17
CA THR A 425 -12.44 -2.91 -26.80
C THR A 425 -12.30 -4.15 -25.92
N PHE A 426 -13.27 -5.06 -26.00
CA PHE A 426 -13.25 -6.33 -25.27
C PHE A 426 -12.03 -7.19 -25.62
N ALA A 427 -11.72 -7.34 -26.92
CA ALA A 427 -10.56 -8.07 -27.37
C ALA A 427 -9.26 -7.41 -26.94
N ARG A 428 -9.14 -6.07 -26.98
CA ARG A 428 -7.96 -5.36 -26.45
C ARG A 428 -7.78 -5.58 -24.96
N PHE A 429 -8.88 -5.57 -24.20
CA PHE A 429 -8.83 -5.75 -22.75
C PHE A 429 -8.22 -7.10 -22.37
N PHE A 430 -8.66 -8.21 -22.99
CA PHE A 430 -8.24 -9.57 -22.64
C PHE A 430 -7.05 -10.11 -23.46
N ASN A 431 -6.36 -9.27 -24.21
CA ASN A 431 -5.13 -9.65 -24.91
C ASN A 431 -3.99 -8.72 -24.50
N THR A 432 -3.14 -9.20 -23.58
CA THR A 432 -1.97 -8.47 -23.09
C THR A 432 -0.70 -9.18 -23.54
N VAL A 433 0.25 -8.42 -24.07
CA VAL A 433 1.58 -8.90 -24.47
C VAL A 433 2.63 -8.12 -23.67
N HIS A 434 3.65 -8.82 -23.18
CA HIS A 434 4.77 -8.24 -22.46
C HIS A 434 6.06 -8.85 -22.98
N ARG A 435 7.01 -8.03 -23.45
CA ARG A 435 8.31 -8.49 -24.01
C ARG A 435 8.15 -9.63 -25.04
N ASP A 436 7.20 -9.45 -25.96
CA ASP A 436 6.81 -10.43 -27.00
C ASP A 436 6.17 -11.73 -26.51
N GLU A 437 5.93 -11.88 -25.20
CA GLU A 437 5.20 -13.00 -24.59
C GLU A 437 3.71 -12.66 -24.40
N VAL A 438 2.83 -13.62 -24.72
CA VAL A 438 1.38 -13.47 -24.53
C VAL A 438 1.05 -13.74 -23.07
N VAL A 439 0.80 -12.67 -22.31
CA VAL A 439 0.49 -12.75 -20.86
C VAL A 439 -0.96 -13.13 -20.64
N THR A 440 -1.88 -12.56 -21.43
CA THR A 440 -3.30 -12.92 -21.42
C THR A 440 -3.81 -13.08 -22.84
N SER A 441 -4.71 -14.03 -23.04
CA SER A 441 -5.40 -14.22 -24.31
C SER A 441 -6.80 -14.78 -24.10
N LEU A 442 -7.77 -14.14 -24.75
CA LEU A 442 -9.14 -14.58 -24.75
C LEU A 442 -9.36 -15.74 -25.72
N ARG A 443 -9.93 -16.83 -25.21
CA ARG A 443 -10.30 -18.00 -26.01
C ARG A 443 -11.79 -18.31 -25.86
N MET A 444 -12.39 -18.76 -26.95
CA MET A 444 -13.80 -19.10 -27.02
C MET A 444 -13.98 -20.43 -27.73
N VAL A 445 -15.04 -21.15 -27.41
CA VAL A 445 -15.44 -22.35 -28.16
C VAL A 445 -16.64 -21.99 -29.01
N LEU A 446 -16.47 -22.08 -30.32
CA LEU A 446 -17.54 -21.85 -31.29
C LEU A 446 -18.09 -23.19 -31.80
N PRO A 447 -19.41 -23.28 -32.03
CA PRO A 447 -20.00 -24.40 -32.76
C PRO A 447 -19.51 -24.39 -34.22
N VAL A 448 -19.36 -25.56 -34.83
CA VAL A 448 -18.87 -25.68 -36.23
C VAL A 448 -19.79 -24.96 -37.23
N GLU A 449 -21.07 -24.78 -36.88
CA GLU A 449 -22.07 -24.06 -37.66
C GLU A 449 -21.74 -22.56 -37.83
N ALA A 450 -20.91 -21.99 -36.94
CA ALA A 450 -20.46 -20.60 -37.03
C ALA A 450 -19.48 -20.35 -38.19
N PHE A 451 -18.98 -21.41 -38.83
CA PHE A 451 -18.01 -21.35 -39.92
C PHE A 451 -18.66 -21.62 -41.29
N GLU A 452 -18.02 -21.16 -42.36
CA GLU A 452 -18.50 -21.37 -43.73
C GLU A 452 -18.52 -22.87 -44.09
N PRO A 453 -19.48 -23.35 -44.90
CA PRO A 453 -19.62 -24.78 -45.22
C PRO A 453 -18.35 -25.46 -45.73
N THR A 454 -17.51 -24.72 -46.45
CA THR A 454 -16.22 -25.19 -46.96
C THR A 454 -15.18 -25.40 -45.86
N GLN A 455 -15.21 -24.59 -44.80
CA GLN A 455 -14.32 -24.71 -43.64
C GLN A 455 -14.74 -25.87 -42.74
N ARG A 456 -16.05 -26.14 -42.60
CA ARG A 456 -16.59 -27.19 -41.69
C ARG A 456 -15.99 -28.58 -41.91
N GLN A 457 -15.65 -28.93 -43.15
CA GLN A 457 -15.09 -30.24 -43.50
C GLN A 457 -13.76 -30.52 -42.79
N ALA A 458 -12.96 -29.48 -42.52
CA ALA A 458 -11.66 -29.59 -41.85
C ALA A 458 -11.74 -29.37 -40.32
N LEU A 459 -12.93 -29.09 -39.79
CA LEU A 459 -13.13 -28.72 -38.39
C LEU A 459 -13.73 -29.88 -37.56
N GLY A 460 -13.52 -29.83 -36.25
CA GLY A 460 -14.21 -30.69 -35.28
C GLY A 460 -15.64 -30.21 -35.01
N GLU A 461 -16.39 -30.92 -34.16
CA GLU A 461 -17.72 -30.48 -33.71
C GLU A 461 -17.68 -29.15 -32.96
N GLN A 462 -16.56 -28.89 -32.26
CA GLN A 462 -16.26 -27.66 -31.56
C GLN A 462 -14.90 -27.13 -32.00
N VAL A 463 -14.81 -25.80 -32.14
CA VAL A 463 -13.58 -25.13 -32.57
C VAL A 463 -13.17 -24.13 -31.49
N GLU A 464 -11.99 -24.32 -30.92
CA GLU A 464 -11.38 -23.33 -30.04
C GLU A 464 -10.78 -22.20 -30.89
N VAL A 465 -11.29 -20.99 -30.67
CA VAL A 465 -10.85 -19.78 -31.36
C VAL A 465 -10.24 -18.80 -30.37
N SER A 466 -9.19 -18.09 -30.79
CA SER A 466 -8.65 -16.94 -30.05
C SER A 466 -9.18 -15.65 -30.67
N LEU A 467 -9.77 -14.79 -29.84
CA LEU A 467 -10.17 -13.45 -30.27
C LEU A 467 -8.95 -12.53 -30.20
N LYS A 468 -8.59 -11.89 -31.31
CA LYS A 468 -7.40 -11.04 -31.43
C LYS A 468 -7.74 -9.69 -32.04
N ILE A 469 -6.82 -8.73 -31.90
CA ILE A 469 -6.88 -7.40 -32.49
C ILE A 469 -5.80 -7.28 -33.56
N SER A 470 -6.16 -6.77 -34.73
CA SER A 470 -5.22 -6.46 -35.80
C SER A 470 -4.41 -5.21 -35.47
N PRO A 471 -3.26 -4.96 -36.13
CA PRO A 471 -2.54 -3.68 -36.01
C PRO A 471 -3.41 -2.47 -36.36
N GLN A 472 -4.42 -2.65 -37.21
CA GLN A 472 -5.40 -1.63 -37.59
C GLN A 472 -6.50 -1.44 -36.54
N GLY A 473 -6.50 -2.23 -35.47
CA GLY A 473 -7.42 -2.11 -34.34
C GLY A 473 -8.74 -2.85 -34.48
N THR A 474 -8.88 -3.70 -35.50
CA THR A 474 -10.08 -4.49 -35.76
C THR A 474 -9.98 -5.88 -35.16
N ALA A 475 -11.03 -6.33 -34.48
CA ALA A 475 -11.08 -7.64 -33.89
C ALA A 475 -11.38 -8.74 -34.94
N PHE A 476 -10.73 -9.88 -34.76
CA PHE A 476 -10.85 -11.06 -35.61
C PHE A 476 -10.68 -12.32 -34.76
N TYR A 477 -11.21 -13.45 -35.22
CA TYR A 477 -10.94 -14.73 -34.57
C TYR A 477 -9.92 -15.53 -35.36
N ARG A 478 -9.04 -16.23 -34.63
CA ARG A 478 -7.99 -17.10 -35.17
C ARG A 478 -8.16 -18.49 -34.61
N TRP A 479 -8.07 -19.51 -35.46
CA TRP A 479 -8.17 -20.91 -35.05
C TRP A 479 -7.17 -21.78 -35.82
N THR A 480 -7.00 -23.01 -35.37
CA THR A 480 -6.18 -24.02 -36.04
C THR A 480 -7.10 -25.20 -36.39
N ASP A 481 -7.05 -25.68 -37.63
CA ASP A 481 -7.86 -26.82 -38.05
C ASP A 481 -7.20 -28.17 -37.70
N LYS A 482 -7.84 -29.28 -38.09
CA LYS A 482 -7.32 -30.64 -37.81
C LYS A 482 -5.99 -30.95 -38.51
N ASN A 483 -5.64 -30.22 -39.55
CA ASN A 483 -4.41 -30.41 -40.32
C ASN A 483 -3.25 -29.56 -39.77
N GLY A 484 -3.53 -28.70 -38.78
CA GLY A 484 -2.55 -27.76 -38.23
C GLY A 484 -2.49 -26.42 -38.96
N ASP A 485 -3.36 -26.20 -39.95
CA ASP A 485 -3.40 -24.94 -40.68
C ASP A 485 -4.07 -23.86 -39.84
N VAL A 486 -3.45 -22.68 -39.83
CA VAL A 486 -3.91 -21.52 -39.06
C VAL A 486 -4.77 -20.64 -39.95
N HIS A 487 -6.00 -20.41 -39.49
CA HIS A 487 -6.98 -19.57 -40.19
C HIS A 487 -7.33 -18.35 -39.35
N GLN A 488 -7.70 -17.28 -40.03
CA GLN A 488 -8.17 -16.04 -39.41
C GLN A 488 -9.33 -15.46 -40.20
N GLN A 489 -10.33 -14.94 -39.50
CA GLN A 489 -11.49 -14.34 -40.12
C GLN A 489 -11.94 -13.10 -39.32
N PRO A 490 -12.27 -11.98 -40.00
CA PRO A 490 -12.84 -10.82 -39.33
C PRO A 490 -14.18 -11.20 -38.68
N LEU A 491 -14.55 -10.47 -37.63
CA LEU A 491 -15.84 -10.66 -37.00
C LEU A 491 -16.95 -10.22 -37.96
N SER A 492 -17.73 -11.19 -38.45
CA SER A 492 -18.88 -10.97 -39.32
C SER A 492 -20.13 -11.58 -38.68
N GLY A 493 -20.99 -10.73 -38.12
CA GLY A 493 -22.27 -11.13 -37.51
C GLY A 493 -22.21 -11.40 -36.00
N ALA A 494 -23.35 -11.83 -35.46
CA ALA A 494 -23.46 -12.20 -34.04
C ALA A 494 -22.83 -13.58 -33.82
N LEU A 495 -21.85 -13.63 -32.92
CA LEU A 495 -21.20 -14.85 -32.44
C LEU A 495 -21.88 -15.35 -31.17
N GLU A 496 -22.19 -16.64 -31.11
CA GLU A 496 -22.70 -17.30 -29.91
C GLU A 496 -21.71 -18.35 -29.42
N PRO A 497 -20.69 -17.96 -28.65
CA PRO A 497 -19.75 -18.91 -28.09
C PRO A 497 -20.42 -19.82 -27.06
N GLN A 498 -20.12 -21.11 -27.12
CA GLN A 498 -20.58 -22.09 -26.13
C GLN A 498 -19.85 -21.91 -24.80
N SER A 499 -18.59 -21.49 -24.83
CA SER A 499 -17.83 -21.13 -23.64
C SER A 499 -16.79 -20.05 -23.95
N ILE A 500 -16.43 -19.29 -22.92
CA ILE A 500 -15.41 -18.23 -22.96
C ILE A 500 -14.47 -18.45 -21.79
N LYS A 501 -13.17 -18.42 -22.04
CA LYS A 501 -12.11 -18.55 -21.04
C LYS A 501 -10.99 -17.56 -21.34
N VAL A 502 -10.33 -17.07 -20.30
CA VAL A 502 -9.08 -16.30 -20.43
C VAL A 502 -7.94 -17.24 -20.13
N VAL A 503 -7.02 -17.40 -21.08
CA VAL A 503 -5.74 -18.06 -20.84
C VAL A 503 -4.77 -16.99 -20.37
N TYR A 504 -4.13 -17.20 -19.23
CA TYR A 504 -3.20 -16.24 -18.66
C TYR A 504 -2.02 -16.94 -18.01
N GLU A 505 -0.87 -16.25 -17.97
CA GLU A 505 0.31 -16.76 -17.31
C GLU A 505 0.26 -16.50 -15.81
N ARG A 506 0.15 -17.58 -15.03
CA ARG A 506 -0.05 -17.49 -13.57
C ARG A 506 1.09 -16.79 -12.85
N ASP A 507 2.31 -16.84 -13.39
CA ASP A 507 3.48 -16.17 -12.81
C ASP A 507 3.37 -14.64 -12.83
N TYR A 508 2.49 -14.08 -13.67
CA TYR A 508 2.17 -12.65 -13.69
C TYR A 508 1.06 -12.27 -12.70
N LEU A 509 0.32 -13.22 -12.11
CA LEU A 509 -0.64 -12.89 -11.06
C LEU A 509 0.11 -12.64 -9.75
N ILE A 510 0.37 -11.37 -9.45
CA ILE A 510 0.83 -10.98 -8.12
C ILE A 510 -0.37 -11.05 -7.17
N PHE A 511 -0.32 -11.97 -6.22
CA PHE A 511 -1.10 -11.85 -4.99
C PHE A 511 -0.57 -10.63 -4.24
N LYS A 512 -1.14 -9.45 -4.47
CA LYS A 512 -1.03 -8.37 -3.49
C LYS A 512 -1.79 -8.86 -2.26
N ALA A 513 -1.08 -9.06 -1.15
CA ALA A 513 -1.76 -9.01 0.14
C ALA A 513 -2.51 -7.66 0.20
N PRO A 514 -3.77 -7.64 0.66
CA PRO A 514 -4.49 -6.38 0.86
C PRO A 514 -3.66 -5.54 1.85
N ASP A 515 -3.25 -4.37 1.39
CA ASP A 515 -2.50 -3.36 2.13
C ASP A 515 -1.10 -3.79 2.63
N ASP A 516 -0.14 -3.86 1.71
CA ASP A 516 1.28 -3.52 2.01
C ASP A 516 1.47 -1.98 2.03
N GLY A 517 0.44 -1.24 2.47
CA GLY A 517 0.42 0.21 2.66
C GLY A 517 1.23 0.69 3.86
N TRP A 518 2.34 0.02 4.17
CA TRP A 518 3.30 0.47 5.20
C TRP A 518 4.27 1.50 4.61
N MET A 519 3.73 2.64 4.15
CA MET A 519 4.36 3.96 4.00
C MET A 519 3.18 4.94 3.96
N PHE A 520 2.99 5.86 4.91
CA PHE A 520 3.93 6.86 5.44
C PHE A 520 3.90 6.93 6.97
#